data_AF-A0A1I4E1L9-F1
#
_entry.id   AF-A0A1I4E1L9-F1
#
_cell.length_a   1.000
_cell.length_b   1.000
_cell.length_c   1.000
_cell.angle_alpha   90.00
_cell.angle_beta   90.00
_cell.angle_gamma   90.00
#
_symmetry.space_group_name_H-M   'P 1'
#
loop_
_entity.id
_entity.type
_entity.pdbx_description
1 polymer ?
#
loop_
_entity_poly.entity_id
_entity_poly.type
_entity_poly.pdbx_seq_one_letter_code
_entity_poly.pdbx_strand_id
1 'polypeptide(L)'
;MSTTTTPPAPAAWPDADIGLLTAIYELQCTSRMNAIYYGGRLRALQKEAFLLEVTTAVTASGSGIGALALWNQGAGQVLWQGLALFAAFAAVVKPLRAPGKRIEVFTRQQQGYHANFFALKKLAFAIRQAGSISDDHRKRYDTFYDRHVQLNGEDETSPDEDLRREAQEAVRKELPGTAFWWPPAPQSPPPPALTDGRTSPPP
;
A
#
# COMPACT_ATOMS: atom_id res chain seq x y z
N MET A 1 -27.78 -8.12 -50.06
CA MET A 1 -26.50 -8.79 -49.75
C MET A 1 -25.88 -8.06 -48.57
N SER A 2 -26.09 -8.55 -47.36
CA SER A 2 -25.50 -7.97 -46.16
C SER A 2 -24.15 -8.63 -45.93
N THR A 3 -23.07 -7.88 -46.12
CA THR A 3 -21.72 -8.33 -45.76
C THR A 3 -21.61 -8.37 -44.24
N THR A 4 -21.65 -9.57 -43.68
CA THR A 4 -21.31 -9.80 -42.27
C THR A 4 -19.82 -9.54 -42.10
N THR A 5 -19.46 -8.34 -41.65
CA THR A 5 -18.09 -8.02 -41.23
C THR A 5 -17.80 -8.76 -39.94
N THR A 6 -17.11 -9.89 -40.04
CA THR A 6 -16.58 -10.62 -38.89
C THR A 6 -15.65 -9.69 -38.10
N PRO A 7 -15.88 -9.43 -36.80
CA PRO A 7 -14.97 -8.64 -36.00
C PRO A 7 -13.59 -9.33 -35.93
N PRO A 8 -12.48 -8.57 -36.00
CA PRO A 8 -11.16 -9.15 -35.89
C PRO A 8 -11.02 -9.87 -34.54
N ALA A 9 -10.43 -11.07 -34.56
CA ALA A 9 -10.09 -11.81 -33.35
C ALA A 9 -9.21 -10.93 -32.44
N PRO A 10 -9.39 -10.95 -31.11
CA PRO A 10 -8.54 -10.18 -30.21
C PRO A 10 -7.10 -10.67 -30.39
N ALA A 11 -6.21 -9.75 -30.77
CA ALA A 11 -4.81 -10.05 -30.98
C ALA A 11 -4.20 -10.66 -29.70
N ALA A 12 -3.54 -11.80 -29.83
CA ALA A 12 -2.75 -12.36 -28.75
C ALA A 12 -1.63 -11.36 -28.39
N TRP A 13 -1.51 -11.03 -27.11
CA TRP A 13 -0.51 -10.06 -26.64
C TRP A 13 0.88 -10.68 -26.76
N PRO A 14 1.90 -9.94 -27.23
CA PRO A 14 3.29 -10.41 -27.24
C PRO A 14 3.80 -10.75 -25.84
N ASP A 15 4.66 -11.76 -25.69
CA ASP A 15 5.24 -12.15 -24.38
C ASP A 15 5.90 -10.99 -23.62
N ALA A 16 6.53 -10.06 -24.34
CA ALA A 16 7.14 -8.87 -23.74
C ALA A 16 6.09 -7.93 -23.10
N ASP A 17 4.89 -7.87 -23.67
CA ASP A 17 3.79 -7.05 -23.16
C ASP A 17 3.16 -7.71 -21.92
N ILE A 18 3.07 -9.05 -21.95
CA ILE A 18 2.68 -9.88 -20.80
C ILE A 18 3.64 -9.65 -19.62
N GLY A 19 4.95 -9.66 -19.91
CA GLY A 19 5.99 -9.38 -18.92
C GLY A 19 5.83 -8.00 -18.29
N LEU A 20 5.59 -6.96 -19.11
CA LEU A 20 5.36 -5.61 -18.60
C LEU A 20 4.10 -5.50 -17.74
N LEU A 21 2.98 -6.10 -18.16
CA LEU A 21 1.74 -6.10 -17.38
C LEU A 21 1.91 -6.78 -16.03
N THR A 22 2.65 -7.88 -15.99
CA THR A 22 3.01 -8.59 -14.75
C THR A 22 3.84 -7.70 -13.85
N ALA A 23 4.88 -7.05 -14.39
CA ALA A 23 5.74 -6.14 -13.63
C ALA A 23 4.98 -4.92 -13.09
N ILE A 24 4.06 -4.33 -13.86
CA ILE A 24 3.16 -3.26 -13.39
C ILE A 24 2.34 -3.73 -12.19
N TYR A 25 1.75 -4.92 -12.28
CA TYR A 25 0.91 -5.48 -11.23
C TYR A 25 1.71 -5.79 -9.96
N GLU A 26 2.88 -6.41 -10.08
CA GLU A 26 3.76 -6.70 -8.95
C GLU A 26 4.21 -5.41 -8.26
N LEU A 27 4.64 -4.41 -9.04
CA LEU A 27 5.05 -3.12 -8.49
C LEU A 27 3.88 -2.38 -7.83
N GLN A 28 2.67 -2.53 -8.36
CA GLN A 28 1.46 -1.99 -7.76
C GLN A 28 1.18 -2.65 -6.40
N CYS A 29 1.30 -3.97 -6.31
CA CYS A 29 1.14 -4.73 -5.07
C CYS A 29 2.19 -4.31 -4.04
N THR A 30 3.46 -4.25 -4.42
CA THR A 30 4.57 -3.82 -3.55
C THR A 30 4.37 -2.38 -3.08
N SER A 31 4.01 -1.46 -3.97
CA SER A 31 3.73 -0.06 -3.60
C SER A 31 2.56 0.05 -2.63
N ARG A 32 1.48 -0.72 -2.85
CA ARG A 32 0.33 -0.73 -1.94
C ARG A 32 0.69 -1.30 -0.57
N MET A 33 1.44 -2.40 -0.53
CA MET A 33 1.90 -3.05 0.69
C MET A 33 2.72 -2.07 1.53
N ASN A 34 3.69 -1.42 0.90
CA ASN A 34 4.54 -0.46 1.60
C ASN A 34 3.74 0.77 2.09
N ALA A 35 2.76 1.26 1.33
CA ALA A 35 1.90 2.33 1.80
C ALA A 35 1.10 1.94 3.06
N ILE A 36 0.59 0.71 3.13
CA ILE A 36 -0.12 0.19 4.31
C ILE A 36 0.84 0.04 5.49
N TYR A 37 2.01 -0.56 5.23
CA TYR A 37 3.06 -0.78 6.21
C TYR A 37 3.51 0.54 6.86
N TYR A 38 3.94 1.52 6.07
CA TYR A 38 4.39 2.81 6.58
C TYR A 38 3.28 3.60 7.26
N GLY A 39 2.03 3.45 6.82
CA GLY A 39 0.87 4.00 7.53
C GLY A 39 0.61 3.34 8.89
N GLY A 40 0.96 2.06 9.05
CA GLY A 40 0.95 1.38 10.35
C GLY A 40 2.07 1.89 11.28
N ARG A 41 3.30 1.98 10.77
CA ARG A 41 4.47 2.51 11.50
C ARG A 41 4.23 3.95 11.97
N LEU A 42 3.67 4.79 11.10
CA LEU A 42 3.31 6.17 11.42
C LEU A 42 2.28 6.24 12.55
N ARG A 43 1.21 5.42 12.50
CA ARG A 43 0.18 5.38 13.54
C ARG A 43 0.74 4.92 14.89
N ALA A 44 1.66 3.94 14.89
CA ALA A 44 2.32 3.48 16.11
C ALA A 44 3.14 4.62 16.75
N LEU A 45 3.99 5.30 15.97
CA LEU A 45 4.79 6.43 16.46
C LEU A 45 3.93 7.60 16.96
N GLN A 46 2.85 7.94 16.25
CA GLN A 46 1.94 9.01 16.66
C GLN A 46 1.24 8.67 17.99
N LYS A 47 0.82 7.41 18.19
CA LYS A 47 0.24 6.96 19.46
C LYS A 47 1.25 7.07 20.61
N GLU A 48 2.50 6.64 20.40
CA GLU A 48 3.56 6.77 21.40
C GLU A 48 3.82 8.23 21.76
N ALA A 49 3.94 9.10 20.76
CA ALA A 49 4.15 10.54 20.97
C ALA A 49 3.01 11.17 21.75
N PHE A 50 1.76 10.86 21.37
CA PHE A 50 0.56 11.34 22.05
C PHE A 50 0.50 10.87 23.52
N LEU A 51 0.79 9.60 23.80
CA LEU A 51 0.80 9.07 25.17
C LEU A 51 1.84 9.78 26.04
N LEU A 52 3.01 10.09 25.48
CA LEU A 52 4.07 10.81 26.18
C LEU A 52 3.65 12.27 26.46
N GLU A 53 3.01 12.93 25.50
CA GLU A 53 2.44 14.28 25.69
C GLU A 53 1.36 14.30 26.78
N VAL A 54 0.42 13.35 26.75
CA VAL A 54 -0.62 13.21 27.80
C VAL A 54 0.03 12.99 29.17
N THR A 55 1.01 12.09 29.27
CA THR A 55 1.70 11.81 30.54
C THR A 55 2.44 13.05 31.07
N THR A 56 3.07 13.80 30.16
CA THR A 56 3.76 15.06 30.50
C THR A 56 2.76 16.10 30.98
N ALA A 57 1.64 16.28 30.26
CA ALA A 57 0.60 17.24 30.61
C ALA A 57 -0.02 16.91 31.97
N VAL A 58 -0.39 15.65 32.23
CA VAL A 58 -0.93 15.21 33.52
C VAL A 58 0.07 15.47 34.66
N THR A 59 1.36 15.17 34.44
CA THR A 59 2.39 15.42 35.46
C THR A 59 2.60 16.91 35.70
N ALA A 60 2.60 17.73 34.64
CA ALA A 60 2.77 19.18 34.72
C ALA A 60 1.53 19.91 35.25
N SER A 61 0.32 19.40 35.01
CA SER A 61 -0.93 19.94 35.55
C SER A 61 -1.17 19.47 37.00
N GLY A 62 -0.67 18.29 37.38
CA GLY A 62 -0.73 17.77 38.74
C GLY A 62 0.11 18.54 39.76
N SER A 63 1.15 19.25 39.29
CA SER A 63 1.99 20.12 40.12
C SER A 63 1.39 21.52 40.37
N GLY A 64 0.22 21.84 39.80
CA GLY A 64 -0.40 23.16 39.89
C GLY A 64 -1.77 23.20 40.58
N ILE A 65 -1.82 23.17 41.92
CA ILE A 65 -2.91 23.79 42.74
C ILE A 65 -4.06 22.87 43.26
N GLY A 66 -4.37 21.69 42.70
CA GLY A 66 -5.53 20.88 43.16
C GLY A 66 -5.24 19.68 44.09
N ALA A 67 -4.22 18.89 43.79
CA ALA A 67 -4.02 17.56 44.41
C ALA A 67 -3.15 17.56 45.68
N LEU A 68 -2.36 18.61 45.91
CA LEU A 68 -1.43 18.73 47.04
C LEU A 68 -2.13 18.95 48.40
N ALA A 69 -3.36 19.48 48.41
CA ALA A 69 -4.06 19.78 49.67
C ALA A 69 -4.76 18.55 50.29
N LEU A 70 -5.06 17.50 49.52
CA LEU A 70 -5.84 16.34 49.96
C LEU A 70 -5.01 15.06 50.20
N TRP A 71 -3.74 15.01 49.79
CA TRP A 71 -2.98 13.75 49.72
C TRP A 71 -1.65 13.73 50.50
N ASN A 72 -1.50 14.60 51.49
CA ASN A 72 -0.30 14.70 52.33
C ASN A 72 -0.18 13.58 53.40
N GLN A 73 -0.87 12.45 53.24
CA GLN A 73 -0.72 11.26 54.10
C GLN A 73 -0.34 10.01 53.28
N GLY A 74 0.88 9.52 53.52
CA GLY A 74 1.34 8.16 53.23
C GLY A 74 1.41 7.77 51.75
N ALA A 75 0.35 7.15 51.24
CA ALA A 75 0.37 6.45 49.96
C ALA A 75 0.45 7.40 48.74
N GLY A 76 -0.11 8.61 48.84
CA GLY A 76 -0.09 9.59 47.75
C GLY A 76 1.32 10.09 47.43
N GLN A 77 2.17 10.26 48.45
CA GLN A 77 3.53 10.77 48.29
C GLN A 77 4.43 9.83 47.49
N VAL A 78 4.36 8.52 47.78
CA VAL A 78 5.17 7.50 47.06
C VAL A 78 4.75 7.43 45.59
N LEU A 79 3.45 7.48 45.32
CA LEU A 79 2.93 7.46 43.95
C LEU A 79 3.40 8.68 43.14
N TRP A 80 3.36 9.87 43.75
CA TRP A 80 3.81 11.11 43.12
C TRP A 80 5.32 11.14 42.90
N GLN A 81 6.12 10.63 43.83
CA GLN A 81 7.57 10.51 43.64
C GLN A 81 7.89 9.56 42.48
N GLY A 82 7.19 8.44 42.37
CA GLY A 82 7.33 7.52 41.23
C GLY A 82 6.95 8.18 39.90
N LEU A 83 5.83 8.91 39.87
CA LEU A 83 5.38 9.63 38.68
C LEU A 83 6.35 10.74 38.27
N ALA A 84 6.88 11.50 39.25
CA ALA A 84 7.87 12.55 39.01
C ALA A 84 9.20 11.99 38.51
N LEU A 85 9.67 10.87 39.08
CA LEU A 85 10.88 10.19 38.62
C LEU A 85 10.70 9.65 37.19
N PHE A 86 9.53 9.07 36.88
CA PHE A 86 9.21 8.62 35.53
C PHE A 86 9.14 9.79 34.55
N ALA A 87 8.52 10.90 34.92
CA ALA A 87 8.43 12.10 34.08
C ALA A 87 9.81 12.73 33.84
N ALA A 88 10.68 12.78 34.87
CA ALA A 88 12.06 13.24 34.72
C ALA A 88 12.86 12.33 33.79
N PHE A 89 12.73 11.01 33.93
CA PHE A 89 13.37 10.05 33.03
C PHE A 89 12.84 10.18 31.59
N ALA A 90 11.52 10.28 31.42
CA ALA A 90 10.90 10.49 30.12
C ALA A 90 11.35 11.80 29.47
N ALA A 91 11.49 12.90 30.24
CA ALA A 91 11.98 14.18 29.74
C ALA A 91 13.43 14.11 29.24
N VAL A 92 14.29 13.30 29.88
CA VAL A 92 15.67 13.05 29.44
C VAL A 92 15.72 12.13 28.21
N VAL A 93 14.86 11.11 28.13
CA VAL A 93 14.83 10.15 27.02
C VAL A 93 14.15 10.71 25.76
N LYS A 94 13.18 11.62 25.90
CA LYS A 94 12.40 12.21 24.79
C LYS A 94 13.28 12.83 23.67
N PRO A 95 14.29 13.68 23.95
CA PRO A 95 15.15 14.22 22.90
C PRO A 95 16.00 13.15 22.20
N LEU A 96 16.33 12.04 22.87
CA LEU A 96 17.15 10.97 22.31
C LEU A 96 16.41 10.10 21.27
N ARG A 97 15.07 10.14 21.25
CA ARG A 97 14.26 9.37 20.27
C ARG A 97 13.82 10.14 19.03
N ALA A 98 13.99 11.47 19.01
CA ALA A 98 13.65 12.37 17.89
C ALA A 98 12.38 11.95 17.09
N PRO A 99 11.22 11.75 17.75
CA PRO A 99 10.04 11.15 17.12
C PRO A 99 9.54 11.94 15.90
N GLY A 100 9.69 13.26 15.91
CA GLY A 100 9.32 14.13 14.78
C GLY A 100 10.03 13.77 13.48
N LYS A 101 11.34 13.46 13.52
CA LYS A 101 12.10 13.08 12.31
C LYS A 101 11.60 11.74 11.76
N ARG A 102 11.32 10.76 12.62
CA ARG A 102 10.78 9.46 12.19
C ARG A 102 9.36 9.57 11.64
N ILE A 103 8.53 10.42 12.25
CA ILE A 103 7.19 10.75 11.75
C ILE A 103 7.27 11.35 10.35
N GLU A 104 8.18 12.31 10.12
CA GLU A 104 8.37 12.92 8.80
C GLU A 104 8.80 11.87 7.75
N VAL A 105 9.80 11.05 8.07
CA VAL A 105 10.30 10.00 7.17
C VAL A 105 9.19 9.01 6.83
N PHE A 106 8.47 8.47 7.82
CA PHE A 106 7.40 7.50 7.54
C PHE A 106 6.20 8.14 6.83
N THR A 107 5.91 9.41 7.09
CA THR A 107 4.88 10.15 6.34
C THR A 107 5.27 10.28 4.87
N ARG A 108 6.51 10.71 4.60
CA ARG A 108 7.03 10.84 3.23
C ARG A 108 7.01 9.50 2.51
N GLN A 109 7.44 8.44 3.18
CA GLN A 109 7.50 7.09 2.63
C GLN A 109 6.11 6.54 2.32
N GLN A 110 5.16 6.69 3.26
CA GLN A 110 3.77 6.32 3.06
C GLN A 110 3.17 7.06 1.86
N GLN A 111 3.34 8.38 1.79
CA GLN A 111 2.81 9.20 0.70
C GLN A 111 3.45 8.85 -0.64
N GLY A 112 4.77 8.62 -0.67
CA GLY A 112 5.52 8.24 -1.87
C GLY A 112 5.03 6.93 -2.46
N TYR A 113 4.89 5.89 -1.63
CA TYR A 113 4.36 4.60 -2.07
C TYR A 113 2.89 4.67 -2.47
N HIS A 114 2.07 5.45 -1.76
CA HIS A 114 0.67 5.66 -2.10
C HIS A 114 0.52 6.36 -3.47
N ALA A 115 1.33 7.39 -3.72
CA ALA A 115 1.38 8.07 -5.01
C ALA A 115 1.83 7.11 -6.13
N ASN A 116 2.83 6.26 -5.88
CA ASN A 116 3.30 5.28 -6.86
C ASN A 116 2.22 4.25 -7.20
N PHE A 117 1.50 3.74 -6.20
CA PHE A 117 0.36 2.84 -6.38
C PHE A 117 -0.71 3.43 -7.30
N PHE A 118 -1.12 4.68 -7.08
CA PHE A 118 -2.12 5.32 -7.95
C PHE A 118 -1.60 5.61 -9.35
N ALA A 119 -0.31 5.95 -9.49
CA ALA A 119 0.31 6.16 -10.79
C ALA A 119 0.31 4.86 -11.63
N LEU A 120 0.64 3.73 -11.00
CA LEU A 120 0.58 2.41 -11.63
C LEU A 120 -0.85 1.99 -11.98
N LYS A 121 -1.81 2.23 -11.08
CA LYS A 121 -3.24 1.99 -11.36
C LYS A 121 -3.72 2.80 -12.57
N LYS A 122 -3.30 4.07 -12.68
CA LYS A 122 -3.60 4.93 -13.83
C LYS A 122 -2.93 4.43 -15.12
N LEU A 123 -1.71 3.91 -15.04
CA LEU A 123 -1.02 3.30 -16.18
C LEU A 123 -1.73 2.05 -16.67
N ALA A 124 -2.06 1.13 -15.76
CA ALA A 124 -2.82 -0.08 -16.09
C ALA A 124 -4.16 0.25 -16.76
N PHE A 125 -4.87 1.26 -16.26
CA PHE A 125 -6.10 1.74 -16.90
C PHE A 125 -5.86 2.30 -18.31
N ALA A 126 -4.80 3.08 -18.51
CA ALA A 126 -4.46 3.64 -19.82
C ALA A 126 -4.12 2.55 -20.85
N ILE A 127 -3.35 1.53 -20.45
CA ILE A 127 -3.03 0.38 -21.30
C ILE A 127 -4.31 -0.36 -21.69
N ARG A 128 -5.20 -0.62 -20.72
CA ARG A 128 -6.48 -1.27 -20.97
C ARG A 128 -7.37 -0.47 -21.93
N GLN A 129 -7.41 0.85 -21.78
CA GLN A 129 -8.18 1.72 -22.67
C GLN A 129 -7.62 1.74 -24.10
N ALA A 130 -6.29 1.72 -24.24
CA ALA A 130 -5.63 1.67 -25.54
C ALA A 130 -5.77 0.29 -26.21
N GLY A 131 -5.92 -0.79 -25.42
CA GLY A 131 -5.94 -2.17 -25.92
C GLY A 131 -4.57 -2.66 -26.41
N SER A 132 -3.51 -1.90 -26.16
CA SER A 132 -2.13 -2.21 -26.54
C SER A 132 -1.13 -1.46 -25.66
N ILE A 133 0.13 -1.93 -25.63
CA ILE A 133 1.24 -1.24 -24.97
C ILE A 133 1.96 -0.36 -25.98
N SER A 134 2.14 0.91 -25.63
CA SER A 134 2.90 1.90 -26.40
C SER A 134 4.24 2.20 -25.74
N ASP A 135 5.14 2.87 -26.45
CA ASP A 135 6.41 3.33 -25.89
C ASP A 135 6.22 4.34 -24.75
N ASP A 136 5.13 5.13 -24.78
CA ASP A 136 4.77 6.01 -23.67
C ASP A 136 4.47 5.21 -22.39
N HIS A 137 3.73 4.10 -22.52
CA HIS A 137 3.44 3.23 -21.38
C HIS A 137 4.72 2.67 -20.74
N ARG A 138 5.70 2.28 -21.56
CA ARG A 138 7.02 1.79 -21.09
C ARG A 138 7.79 2.88 -20.35
N LYS A 139 7.92 4.07 -20.94
CA LYS A 139 8.60 5.21 -20.31
C LYS A 139 7.97 5.61 -18.97
N ARG A 140 6.64 5.59 -18.90
CA ARG A 140 5.91 5.86 -17.65
C ARG A 140 6.17 4.79 -16.60
N TYR A 141 6.20 3.52 -16.99
CA TYR A 141 6.57 2.43 -16.08
C TYR A 141 7.98 2.64 -15.52
N ASP A 142 8.97 2.91 -16.38
CA ASP A 142 10.36 3.15 -15.96
C ASP A 142 10.43 4.29 -14.93
N THR A 143 9.71 5.39 -15.18
CA THR A 143 9.62 6.52 -14.23
C THR A 143 9.06 6.10 -12.86
N PHE A 144 8.06 5.22 -12.83
CA PHE A 144 7.46 4.73 -11.58
C PHE A 144 8.35 3.69 -10.87
N TYR A 145 9.10 2.92 -11.65
CA TYR A 145 10.11 2.00 -11.13
C TYR A 145 11.28 2.75 -10.50
N ASP A 146 11.80 3.79 -11.15
CA ASP A 146 12.86 4.64 -10.60
C ASP A 146 12.44 5.30 -9.29
N ARG A 147 11.19 5.79 -9.22
CA ARG A 147 10.61 6.30 -7.96
C ARG A 147 10.55 5.22 -6.89
N HIS A 148 10.16 3.99 -7.24
CA HIS A 148 10.16 2.88 -6.29
C HIS A 148 11.57 2.59 -5.75
N VAL A 149 12.59 2.58 -6.62
CA VAL A 149 14.00 2.40 -6.21
C VAL A 149 14.45 3.50 -5.25
N GLN A 150 14.10 4.77 -5.52
CA GLN A 150 14.40 5.89 -4.63
C GLN A 150 13.76 5.71 -3.25
N LEU A 151 12.48 5.36 -3.21
CA LEU A 151 11.77 5.09 -1.95
C LEU A 151 12.43 3.92 -1.20
N ASN A 152 12.79 2.84 -1.90
CA ASN A 152 13.43 1.69 -1.28
C ASN A 152 14.85 1.99 -0.75
N GLY A 153 15.52 3.01 -1.28
CA GLY A 153 16.80 3.50 -0.74
C GLY A 153 16.67 4.18 0.62
N GLU A 154 15.49 4.71 0.94
CA GLU A 154 15.17 5.34 2.23
C GLU A 154 14.49 4.37 3.22
N ASP A 155 14.46 3.06 2.89
CA ASP A 155 13.77 2.04 3.68
C ASP A 155 14.46 1.79 5.03
N GLU A 156 13.68 1.32 6.01
CA GLU A 156 14.20 1.15 7.36
C GLU A 156 15.05 -0.11 7.54
N THR A 157 16.09 -0.02 8.36
CA THR A 157 17.05 -1.12 8.58
C THR A 157 16.46 -2.27 9.42
N SER A 158 15.41 -2.01 10.20
CA SER A 158 14.78 -2.99 11.09
C SER A 158 13.25 -2.95 10.95
N PRO A 159 12.71 -3.74 10.00
CA PRO A 159 11.28 -3.80 9.76
C PRO A 159 10.53 -4.55 10.87
N ASP A 160 9.28 -4.17 11.07
CA ASP A 160 8.29 -4.87 11.88
C ASP A 160 7.65 -5.98 11.05
N GLU A 161 8.04 -7.22 11.34
CA GLU A 161 7.63 -8.37 10.56
C GLU A 161 6.14 -8.69 10.67
N ASP A 162 5.53 -8.42 11.83
CA ASP A 162 4.10 -8.65 12.02
C ASP A 162 3.29 -7.63 11.21
N LEU A 163 3.66 -6.35 11.28
CA LEU A 163 3.01 -5.32 10.48
C LEU A 163 3.22 -5.53 8.98
N ARG A 164 4.38 -6.04 8.57
CA ARG A 164 4.66 -6.40 7.18
C ARG A 164 3.75 -7.53 6.71
N ARG A 165 3.58 -8.57 7.53
CA ARG A 165 2.65 -9.67 7.26
C ARG A 165 1.20 -9.17 7.13
N GLU A 166 0.75 -8.33 8.06
CA GLU A 166 -0.57 -7.70 7.98
C GLU A 166 -0.77 -6.90 6.69
N ALA A 167 0.24 -6.11 6.30
CA ALA A 167 0.20 -5.34 5.06
C ALA A 167 0.12 -6.24 3.82
N GLN A 168 0.89 -7.34 3.78
CA GLN A 168 0.84 -8.33 2.70
C GLN A 168 -0.54 -8.97 2.58
N GLU A 169 -1.13 -9.37 3.71
CA GLU A 169 -2.47 -9.96 3.72
C GLU A 169 -3.54 -8.96 3.27
N ALA A 170 -3.43 -7.69 3.70
CA ALA A 170 -4.33 -6.63 3.29
C ALA A 170 -4.28 -6.42 1.76
N VAL A 171 -3.07 -6.36 1.18
CA VAL A 171 -2.90 -6.25 -0.28
C VAL A 171 -3.47 -7.45 -1.01
N ARG A 172 -3.22 -8.66 -0.53
CA ARG A 172 -3.76 -9.88 -1.15
C ARG A 172 -5.28 -9.90 -1.19
N LYS A 173 -5.94 -9.32 -0.18
CA LYS A 173 -7.40 -9.16 -0.13
C LYS A 173 -7.89 -8.03 -1.04
N GLU A 174 -7.15 -6.93 -1.13
CA GLU A 174 -7.52 -5.74 -1.94
C GLU A 174 -7.27 -5.94 -3.44
N LEU A 175 -6.17 -6.60 -3.81
CA LEU A 175 -5.72 -6.82 -5.17
C LEU A 175 -5.71 -8.33 -5.45
N PRO A 176 -6.83 -8.91 -5.92
CA PRO A 176 -6.86 -10.29 -6.34
C PRO A 176 -5.96 -10.48 -7.57
N GLY A 177 -5.41 -11.70 -7.71
CA GLY A 177 -4.31 -12.04 -8.63
C GLY A 177 -4.43 -11.54 -10.08
N THR A 178 -3.32 -11.64 -10.81
CA THR A 178 -3.11 -11.12 -12.18
C THR A 178 -4.25 -11.37 -13.17
N ALA A 179 -5.01 -12.47 -13.00
CA ALA A 179 -6.20 -12.79 -13.79
C ALA A 179 -7.28 -11.69 -13.79
N PHE A 180 -7.37 -10.86 -12.75
CA PHE A 180 -8.34 -9.76 -12.68
C PHE A 180 -8.06 -8.64 -13.69
N TRP A 181 -6.80 -8.49 -14.13
CA TRP A 181 -6.36 -7.38 -14.99
C TRP A 181 -6.16 -7.79 -16.46
N TRP A 182 -6.30 -9.09 -16.76
CA TRP A 182 -6.09 -9.65 -18.10
C TRP A 182 -7.31 -9.39 -19.00
N PRO A 183 -7.13 -8.99 -20.28
CA PRO A 183 -8.22 -9.07 -21.24
C PRO A 183 -8.65 -10.54 -21.39
N PRO A 184 -9.95 -10.88 -21.45
CA PRO A 184 -10.37 -12.27 -21.58
C PRO A 184 -9.67 -12.92 -22.76
N ALA A 185 -9.19 -14.16 -22.58
CA ALA A 185 -8.52 -14.91 -23.63
C ALA A 185 -9.37 -14.91 -24.92
N PRO A 186 -8.75 -14.94 -26.12
CA PRO A 186 -9.49 -15.09 -27.36
C PRO A 186 -10.40 -16.31 -27.23
N GLN A 187 -11.71 -16.11 -27.28
CA GLN A 187 -12.66 -17.22 -27.28
C GLN A 187 -12.33 -18.07 -28.51
N SER A 188 -12.01 -19.35 -28.30
CA SER A 188 -11.86 -20.29 -29.42
C SER A 188 -13.16 -20.26 -30.22
N PRO A 189 -13.11 -20.14 -31.56
CA PRO A 189 -14.33 -20.16 -32.35
C PRO A 189 -15.11 -21.43 -32.02
N PRO A 190 -16.44 -21.35 -31.87
CA PRO A 190 -17.25 -22.53 -31.61
C PRO A 190 -16.93 -23.59 -32.66
N PRO A 191 -16.82 -24.88 -32.27
CA PRO A 191 -16.54 -25.95 -33.23
C PRO A 191 -17.54 -25.83 -34.38
N PRO A 192 -17.08 -26.00 -35.65
CA PRO A 192 -17.95 -25.84 -36.80
C PRO A 192 -19.19 -26.69 -36.58
N ALA A 193 -20.36 -26.07 -36.72
CA ALA A 193 -21.63 -26.79 -36.64
C ALA A 193 -21.51 -27.99 -37.59
N LEU A 194 -21.68 -29.19 -37.04
CA LEU A 194 -21.79 -30.41 -37.82
C LEU A 194 -22.94 -30.17 -38.80
N THR A 195 -22.62 -29.82 -40.04
CA THR A 195 -23.60 -29.78 -41.11
C THR A 195 -23.99 -31.22 -41.33
N ASP A 196 -25.16 -31.59 -40.77
CA ASP A 196 -25.80 -32.88 -40.98
C ASP A 196 -25.86 -33.13 -42.49
N GLY A 197 -24.98 -34.00 -42.98
CA GLY A 197 -24.88 -34.41 -44.38
C GLY A 197 -26.04 -35.29 -44.82
N ARG A 198 -27.28 -34.87 -44.56
CA ARG A 198 -28.46 -35.50 -45.17
C ARG A 198 -28.61 -34.97 -46.58
N THR A 199 -27.92 -35.64 -47.49
CA THR A 199 -28.30 -35.71 -48.90
C THR A 199 -29.75 -36.19 -49.00
N SER A 200 -30.66 -35.29 -49.38
CA SER A 200 -31.97 -35.68 -49.87
C SER A 200 -31.79 -36.48 -51.16
N PRO A 201 -32.45 -37.64 -51.33
CA PRO A 201 -32.38 -38.39 -52.58
C PRO A 201 -33.12 -37.64 -53.69
N PRO A 202 -32.67 -37.76 -54.95
CA PRO A 202 -33.29 -37.10 -56.10
C PRO A 202 -34.67 -37.71 -56.46
N PRO A 203 -35.49 -36.96 -57.23
CA PRO A 203 -36.90 -37.27 -57.49
C PRO A 203 -37.13 -38.51 -58.36
#